data_AF-A0A819LCW3-F1
#
_entry.id   AF-A0A819LCW3-F1
#
_cell.length_a   1.000
_cell.length_b   1.000
_cell.length_c   1.000
_cell.angle_alpha   90.00
_cell.angle_beta   90.00
_cell.angle_gamma   90.00
#
_symmetry.space_group_name_H-M   'P 1'
#
loop_
_entity.id
_entity.type
_entity.pdbx_description
1 polymer ?
#
loop_
_entity_poly.entity_id
_entity_poly.type
_entity_poly.pdbx_seq_one_letter_code
_entity_poly.pdbx_strand_id
1 'polypeptide(L)'
;MNKKSLPIRLLEYIYHYNVFIPDEDDYDDDDLDDNNDKVRDPALTLKQQLYTTRLYIPLFISKFHKYNDLLVSPQDRLITVTNITPELFSQLSIEHADTLSCPCSTIAVPYEILVSNTISFHPVCSSIYVSKEWIQALYLSYASSLLVTDFRTTAKSQFELLADFCSICQKTVFESLTDLMNEQLVTVQLLSEDQVRSQILANIDLIKSSIPAQIESIVKLLQITTQSNSIVSALNTNAYVVTDLSNAQIPYIHPYSTQFYNENSSYQLNFFGQTCNVVSGIAFSGFYSLSMYDSTNNHLQWPLYYPYLPNKIIPNVTVDGFFSACTPLDGLLVSTLDCLYSKTCLKNFADYFPDLNQTNSTWSDGLSASFQKRIAVKDLLSDLFVEEWLPMINYSQYFTSCAPKRCTYTEINHMNLFYTAALLLALYGGLTILLRLITSFSVSVFFKVKHHSTNNNFNRGTRTRTTDDIKLQRITTRIYLVLLASSVCIFLLYKSLDVQTTNIIVSKPSLIAYKQLQETHSDSLECSCSNIAVPFEKFVTWSPRLHQLCSSDFITENWISLLSLTQLTVLYGARITEWDGFKGTHFRFLSTLCQLANKTVTDAIQRFGIQSFITL
;
A
#
# COMPACT_ATOMS: atom_id res chain seq x y z
N MET A 1 51.28 53.14 33.52
CA MET A 1 52.11 53.61 32.40
C MET A 1 51.21 54.08 31.26
N ASN A 2 51.32 55.37 30.94
CA ASN A 2 50.86 56.10 29.73
C ASN A 2 49.46 55.84 29.14
N LYS A 3 48.46 56.57 29.64
CA LYS A 3 47.29 57.02 28.86
C LYS A 3 47.64 58.35 28.18
N LYS A 4 47.74 58.37 26.86
CA LYS A 4 47.77 59.62 26.06
C LYS A 4 46.33 60.13 25.89
N SER A 5 46.09 61.36 26.33
CA SER A 5 44.89 62.15 26.14
C SER A 5 44.78 62.71 24.72
N LEU A 6 43.65 62.50 24.04
CA LEU A 6 43.20 63.25 22.85
C LEU A 6 42.12 64.26 23.29
N PRO A 7 41.98 65.44 22.63
CA PRO A 7 41.46 66.64 23.27
C PRO A 7 39.93 66.73 23.31
N ILE A 8 39.46 67.14 24.50
CA ILE A 8 38.11 67.60 24.84
C ILE A 8 37.89 68.98 24.18
N ARG A 9 37.65 69.01 22.87
CA ARG A 9 37.20 70.23 22.17
C ARG A 9 36.06 70.02 21.16
N LEU A 10 35.51 68.81 21.08
CA LEU A 10 34.36 68.49 20.22
C LEU A 10 33.03 68.34 21.00
N LEU A 11 33.08 68.30 22.33
CA LEU A 11 31.89 68.11 23.19
C LEU A 11 31.25 69.43 23.67
N GLU A 12 31.98 70.55 23.69
CA GLU A 12 31.40 71.86 24.06
C GLU A 12 30.63 72.55 22.94
N TYR A 13 30.82 72.14 21.67
CA TYR A 13 30.13 72.77 20.54
C TYR A 13 28.72 72.20 20.27
N ILE A 14 28.33 71.13 20.98
CA ILE A 14 27.06 70.42 20.73
C ILE A 14 25.99 70.77 21.78
N TYR A 15 26.35 71.44 22.88
CA TYR A 15 25.41 71.71 23.98
C TYR A 15 24.45 72.90 23.76
N HIS A 16 24.66 73.73 22.73
CA HIS A 16 23.92 75.00 22.57
C HIS A 16 22.92 75.09 21.41
N TYR A 17 22.52 73.98 20.80
CA TYR A 17 21.45 73.97 19.79
C TYR A 17 20.27 73.07 20.19
N ASN A 18 19.64 73.42 21.32
CA ASN A 18 18.25 73.04 21.58
C ASN A 18 17.33 73.91 20.72
N VAL A 19 17.03 73.44 19.51
CA VAL A 19 15.96 74.00 18.68
C VAL A 19 14.68 73.32 19.11
N PHE A 20 14.01 73.83 20.16
CA PHE A 20 12.57 73.72 20.46
C PHE A 20 12.35 74.14 21.93
N ILE A 21 12.41 75.45 22.20
CA ILE A 21 11.73 76.07 23.34
C ILE A 21 11.03 77.30 22.74
N PRO A 22 9.69 77.41 22.77
CA PRO A 22 9.02 78.67 22.55
C PRO A 22 9.00 79.43 23.89
N ASP A 23 9.69 80.55 23.96
CA ASP A 23 9.45 81.53 25.01
C ASP A 23 8.17 82.30 24.64
N GLU A 24 7.13 82.10 25.46
CA GLU A 24 5.98 83.01 25.59
C GLU A 24 6.46 84.25 26.36
N ASP A 25 6.08 85.44 25.89
CA ASP A 25 5.57 86.58 26.69
C ASP A 25 5.91 87.95 26.07
N ASP A 26 4.96 88.86 26.30
CA ASP A 26 4.94 90.30 26.07
C ASP A 26 4.90 90.83 24.63
N TYR A 27 3.73 91.36 24.23
CA TYR A 27 3.60 92.80 23.94
C TYR A 27 2.13 93.23 24.06
N ASP A 28 1.90 94.12 25.03
CA ASP A 28 0.71 94.96 25.21
C ASP A 28 0.48 95.92 24.04
N ASP A 29 -0.80 96.28 23.88
CA ASP A 29 -1.34 97.31 22.98
C ASP A 29 -0.73 98.72 23.24
N ASP A 30 -0.50 99.49 22.18
CA ASP A 30 -1.16 100.81 21.95
C ASP A 30 -0.49 101.63 20.82
N ASP A 31 -1.35 102.42 20.16
CA ASP A 31 -1.14 103.59 19.29
C ASP A 31 -0.85 103.43 17.77
N LEU A 32 -1.95 103.61 17.01
CA LEU A 32 -2.17 104.63 15.97
C LEU A 32 -0.99 105.03 15.07
N ASP A 33 -1.01 104.68 13.78
CA ASP A 33 -1.46 105.61 12.72
C ASP A 33 -1.44 104.96 11.31
N ASP A 34 -2.19 105.60 10.43
CA ASP A 34 -2.64 105.26 9.08
C ASP A 34 -1.56 105.10 7.99
N ASN A 35 -1.56 103.95 7.26
CA ASN A 35 -1.56 103.82 5.78
C ASN A 35 -0.86 102.55 5.23
N ASN A 36 -1.68 101.74 4.54
CA ASN A 36 -1.40 100.84 3.40
C ASN A 36 0.05 100.33 3.16
N ASP A 37 0.31 99.06 3.51
CA ASP A 37 0.61 98.04 2.49
C ASP A 37 0.53 96.60 3.04
N LYS A 38 0.14 95.64 2.19
CA LYS A 38 -0.12 94.23 2.55
C LYS A 38 1.09 93.53 3.21
N VAL A 39 1.07 93.39 4.53
CA VAL A 39 1.96 92.47 5.27
C VAL A 39 1.28 91.11 5.43
N ARG A 40 1.92 90.06 4.93
CA ARG A 40 1.52 88.66 5.17
C ARG A 40 1.71 88.32 6.65
N ASP A 41 0.61 87.95 7.29
CA ASP A 41 0.52 87.54 8.69
C ASP A 41 1.49 86.37 9.05
N PRO A 42 2.45 86.58 9.99
CA PRO A 42 3.38 85.55 10.42
C PRO A 42 2.73 84.41 11.24
N ALA A 43 1.53 84.61 11.81
CA ALA A 43 0.81 83.56 12.54
C ALA A 43 0.21 82.49 11.60
N LEU A 44 -0.17 82.88 10.38
CA LEU A 44 -0.73 81.97 9.37
C LEU A 44 0.34 81.03 8.79
N THR A 45 1.58 81.51 8.69
CA THR A 45 2.70 80.71 8.16
C THR A 45 3.25 79.68 9.15
N LEU A 46 3.15 79.93 10.47
CA LEU A 46 3.52 78.95 11.51
C LEU A 46 2.49 77.80 11.60
N LYS A 47 1.18 78.10 11.51
CA LYS A 47 0.12 77.09 11.43
C LYS A 47 0.29 76.17 10.21
N GLN A 48 0.63 76.73 9.05
CA GLN A 48 0.79 75.95 7.82
C GLN A 48 2.04 75.03 7.85
N GLN A 49 3.08 75.39 8.62
CA GLN A 49 4.25 74.55 8.88
C GLN A 49 3.99 73.43 9.90
N LEU A 50 3.14 73.67 10.91
CA LEU A 50 2.68 72.64 11.85
C LEU A 50 1.77 71.60 11.17
N TYR A 51 0.86 72.03 10.27
CA TYR A 51 -0.06 71.13 9.57
C TYR A 51 0.62 70.23 8.52
N THR A 52 1.62 70.74 7.79
CA THR A 52 2.37 69.95 6.81
C THR A 52 3.26 68.89 7.49
N THR A 53 3.86 69.21 8.63
CA THR A 53 4.67 68.25 9.40
C THR A 53 3.82 67.22 10.14
N ARG A 54 2.62 67.60 10.63
CA ARG A 54 1.64 66.70 11.28
C ARG A 54 0.86 65.79 10.33
N LEU A 55 0.85 66.06 9.02
CA LEU A 55 0.23 65.17 8.01
C LEU A 55 1.22 64.13 7.47
N TYR A 56 2.51 64.48 7.38
CA TYR A 56 3.56 63.58 6.90
C TYR A 56 3.87 62.44 7.87
N ILE A 57 3.86 62.70 9.18
CA ILE A 57 4.14 61.69 10.21
C ILE A 57 3.12 60.53 10.18
N PRO A 58 1.78 60.76 10.20
CA PRO A 58 0.82 59.66 10.14
C PRO A 58 0.78 58.97 8.76
N LEU A 59 1.05 59.68 7.66
CA LEU A 59 1.19 59.05 6.34
C LEU A 59 2.43 58.15 6.24
N PHE A 60 3.54 58.56 6.85
CA PHE A 60 4.75 57.75 6.96
C PHE A 60 4.50 56.53 7.84
N ILE A 61 3.87 56.69 9.02
CA ILE A 61 3.52 55.58 9.92
C ILE A 61 2.54 54.61 9.24
N SER A 62 1.54 55.10 8.50
CA SER A 62 0.57 54.27 7.77
C SER A 62 1.21 53.47 6.63
N LYS A 63 2.07 54.11 5.82
CA LYS A 63 2.84 53.43 4.77
C LYS A 63 3.85 52.43 5.34
N PHE A 64 4.40 52.73 6.52
CA PHE A 64 5.34 51.88 7.24
C PHE A 64 4.65 50.66 7.88
N HIS A 65 3.44 50.80 8.42
CA HIS A 65 2.67 49.67 8.95
C HIS A 65 2.30 48.67 7.85
N LYS A 66 1.79 49.16 6.71
CA LYS A 66 1.46 48.32 5.55
C LYS A 66 2.69 47.65 4.92
N TYR A 67 3.89 48.20 5.15
CA TYR A 67 5.17 47.61 4.73
C TYR A 67 5.66 46.54 5.72
N ASN A 68 5.43 46.72 7.02
CA ASN A 68 5.71 45.71 8.04
C ASN A 68 4.87 44.45 7.84
N ASP A 69 3.59 44.59 7.49
CA ASP A 69 2.71 43.46 7.18
C ASP A 69 3.17 42.68 5.93
N LEU A 70 3.89 43.31 5.00
CA LEU A 70 4.43 42.68 3.79
C LEU A 70 5.79 41.97 4.03
N LEU A 71 6.50 42.36 5.09
CA LEU A 71 7.81 41.80 5.47
C LEU A 71 7.70 40.64 6.46
N VAL A 72 6.55 40.49 7.12
CA VAL A 72 6.26 39.45 8.12
C VAL A 72 5.39 38.36 7.48
N SER A 73 5.88 37.72 6.43
CA SER A 73 5.37 36.40 6.05
C SER A 73 6.18 35.35 6.84
N PRO A 74 5.53 34.36 7.50
CA PRO A 74 6.26 33.29 8.18
C PRO A 74 7.19 32.62 7.17
N GLN A 75 8.48 32.57 7.48
CA GLN A 75 9.49 32.03 6.59
C GLN A 75 9.77 30.59 7.03
N ASP A 76 9.45 29.64 6.18
CA ASP A 76 9.75 28.23 6.42
C ASP A 76 11.26 28.02 6.37
N ARG A 77 11.84 27.58 7.48
CA ARG A 77 13.27 27.27 7.55
C ARG A 77 13.47 25.78 7.32
N LEU A 78 14.19 25.44 6.26
CA LEU A 78 14.64 24.08 6.01
C LEU A 78 15.85 23.76 6.90
N ILE A 79 15.73 22.74 7.74
CA ILE A 79 16.82 22.20 8.56
C ILE A 79 17.35 20.95 7.88
N THR A 80 18.68 20.82 7.78
CA THR A 80 19.34 19.64 7.22
C THR A 80 20.15 18.93 8.30
N VAL A 81 19.85 17.66 8.51
CA VAL A 81 20.56 16.77 9.43
C VAL A 81 21.42 15.81 8.61
N THR A 82 22.67 15.63 9.02
CA THR A 82 23.63 14.70 8.41
C THR A 82 24.04 13.64 9.42
N ASN A 83 24.54 12.48 8.96
CA ASN A 83 24.84 11.29 9.79
C ASN A 83 23.60 10.73 10.52
N ILE A 84 22.65 10.23 9.73
CA ILE A 84 21.40 9.67 10.24
C ILE A 84 21.65 8.29 10.84
N THR A 85 21.26 8.09 12.10
CA THR A 85 21.20 6.77 12.76
C THR A 85 19.74 6.30 12.89
N PRO A 86 19.48 4.99 13.10
CA PRO A 86 18.12 4.49 13.28
C PRO A 86 17.36 5.19 14.41
N GLU A 87 18.02 5.45 15.55
CA GLU A 87 17.42 6.12 16.70
C GLU A 87 17.10 7.59 16.43
N LEU A 88 18.03 8.29 15.76
CA LEU A 88 17.83 9.70 15.38
C LEU A 88 16.70 9.84 14.37
N PHE A 89 16.63 8.94 13.39
CA PHE A 89 15.53 8.91 12.44
C PHE A 89 14.19 8.63 13.13
N SER A 90 14.15 7.68 14.06
CA SER A 90 12.93 7.37 14.82
C SER A 90 12.40 8.61 15.56
N GLN A 91 13.28 9.37 16.24
CA GLN A 91 12.90 10.61 16.90
C GLN A 91 12.34 11.65 15.92
N LEU A 92 13.08 11.93 14.84
CA LEU A 92 12.65 12.90 13.82
C LEU A 92 11.32 12.50 13.17
N SER A 93 11.10 11.20 12.95
CA SER A 93 9.87 10.68 12.34
C SER A 93 8.64 10.89 13.23
N ILE A 94 8.82 10.99 14.55
CA ILE A 94 7.75 11.27 15.52
C ILE A 94 7.50 12.77 15.61
N GLU A 95 8.56 13.58 15.68
CA GLU A 95 8.45 15.03 15.91
C GLU A 95 8.07 15.81 14.64
N HIS A 96 8.47 15.33 13.46
CA HIS A 96 8.37 16.05 12.19
C HIS A 96 7.78 15.21 11.05
N ALA A 97 6.88 14.27 11.36
CA ALA A 97 6.31 13.31 10.41
C ALA A 97 5.84 13.94 9.08
N ASP A 98 5.19 15.12 9.14
CA ASP A 98 4.56 15.75 7.98
C ASP A 98 5.55 16.44 7.01
N THR A 99 6.76 16.80 7.49
CA THR A 99 7.73 17.59 6.73
C THR A 99 9.10 16.93 6.60
N LEU A 100 9.31 15.80 7.27
CA LEU A 100 10.55 15.04 7.22
C LEU A 100 10.72 14.33 5.87
N SER A 101 11.87 14.58 5.24
CA SER A 101 12.30 13.94 4.00
C SER A 101 13.72 13.41 4.17
N CYS A 102 13.89 12.11 3.97
CA CYS A 102 15.14 11.37 4.15
C CYS A 102 15.40 10.51 2.90
N PRO A 103 15.95 11.07 1.81
CA PRO A 103 16.16 10.32 0.58
C PRO A 103 17.17 9.18 0.77
N CYS A 104 16.82 8.00 0.28
CA CYS A 104 17.70 6.85 0.20
C CYS A 104 18.77 7.06 -0.89
N SER A 105 19.99 6.57 -0.64
CA SER A 105 21.03 6.47 -1.69
C SER A 105 20.73 5.34 -2.68
N THR A 106 20.06 4.28 -2.23
CA THR A 106 19.60 3.16 -3.05
C THR A 106 18.10 3.01 -2.90
N ILE A 107 17.36 3.10 -4.01
CA ILE A 107 15.89 3.14 -4.00
C ILE A 107 15.23 1.76 -4.07
N ALA A 108 16.01 0.69 -4.27
CA ALA A 108 15.49 -0.66 -4.41
C ALA A 108 16.30 -1.62 -3.55
N VAL A 109 15.63 -2.27 -2.60
CA VAL A 109 16.25 -3.20 -1.65
C VAL A 109 15.67 -4.60 -1.86
N PRO A 110 16.48 -5.61 -2.20
CA PRO A 110 16.00 -6.98 -2.41
C PRO A 110 15.33 -7.57 -1.17
N TYR A 111 14.20 -8.24 -1.36
CA TYR A 111 13.47 -8.89 -0.26
C TYR A 111 14.29 -9.99 0.43
N GLU A 112 15.15 -10.71 -0.31
CA GLU A 112 16.04 -11.75 0.22
C GLU A 112 16.94 -11.28 1.38
N ILE A 113 17.25 -9.98 1.43
CA ILE A 113 18.07 -9.36 2.48
C ILE A 113 17.17 -8.91 3.65
N LEU A 114 15.91 -8.57 3.36
CA LEU A 114 14.99 -7.97 4.32
C LEU A 114 14.23 -9.00 5.15
N VAL A 115 13.87 -10.12 4.54
CA VAL A 115 12.89 -11.06 5.08
C VAL A 115 13.47 -12.46 5.05
N SER A 116 13.38 -13.15 6.19
CA SER A 116 13.49 -14.61 6.23
C SER A 116 12.16 -15.18 6.73
N ASN A 117 11.73 -16.29 6.14
CA ASN A 117 10.45 -16.89 6.48
C ASN A 117 10.65 -18.35 6.90
N THR A 118 10.16 -18.70 8.08
CA THR A 118 10.09 -20.09 8.51
C THR A 118 8.63 -20.53 8.45
N ILE A 119 8.35 -21.57 7.68
CA ILE A 119 7.00 -22.12 7.52
C ILE A 119 6.95 -23.47 8.22
N SER A 120 5.94 -23.66 9.07
CA SER A 120 5.62 -24.96 9.63
C SER A 120 4.42 -25.53 8.90
N PHE A 121 4.60 -26.67 8.21
CA PHE A 121 3.51 -27.41 7.59
C PHE A 121 2.84 -28.36 8.60
N HIS A 122 1.58 -28.70 8.33
CA HIS A 122 0.80 -29.64 9.11
C HIS A 122 1.55 -30.98 9.22
N PRO A 123 1.64 -31.59 10.42
CA PRO A 123 2.48 -32.76 10.66
C PRO A 123 2.24 -33.93 9.70
N VAL A 124 1.01 -34.11 9.23
CA VAL A 124 0.66 -35.14 8.23
C VAL A 124 1.56 -35.10 6.99
N CYS A 125 1.94 -33.90 6.52
CA CYS A 125 2.74 -33.72 5.31
C CYS A 125 4.23 -34.05 5.48
N SER A 126 4.70 -34.27 6.71
CA SER A 126 6.05 -34.77 7.02
C SER A 126 6.04 -36.17 7.63
N SER A 127 4.85 -36.77 7.73
CA SER A 127 4.66 -38.06 8.37
C SER A 127 4.83 -39.22 7.38
N ILE A 128 4.84 -40.44 7.93
CA ILE A 128 4.87 -41.65 7.11
C ILE A 128 3.60 -41.84 6.25
N TYR A 129 2.48 -41.21 6.61
CA TYR A 129 1.20 -41.40 5.93
C TYR A 129 1.16 -40.83 4.50
N VAL A 130 2.13 -39.97 4.15
CA VAL A 130 2.32 -39.46 2.78
C VAL A 130 3.52 -40.11 2.07
N SER A 131 4.14 -41.12 2.69
CA SER A 131 5.27 -41.85 2.11
C SER A 131 4.81 -42.88 1.08
N LYS A 132 5.69 -43.19 0.12
CA LYS A 132 5.41 -44.22 -0.89
C LYS A 132 5.27 -45.61 -0.26
N GLU A 133 6.05 -45.88 0.79
CA GLU A 133 6.06 -47.16 1.51
C GLU A 133 4.70 -47.43 2.16
N TRP A 134 4.15 -46.43 2.87
CA TRP A 134 2.82 -46.52 3.47
C TRP A 134 1.74 -46.73 2.40
N ILE A 135 1.74 -45.89 1.37
CA ILE A 135 0.76 -45.94 0.29
C ILE A 135 0.75 -47.29 -0.43
N GLN A 136 1.94 -47.83 -0.73
CA GLN A 136 2.06 -49.13 -1.41
C GLN A 136 1.52 -50.27 -0.56
N ALA A 137 1.75 -50.22 0.76
CA ALA A 137 1.27 -51.25 1.68
C ALA A 137 -0.26 -51.22 1.92
N LEU A 138 -0.96 -50.20 1.41
CA LEU A 138 -2.44 -50.15 1.37
C LEU A 138 -3.04 -50.78 0.11
N TYR A 139 -2.21 -51.23 -0.85
CA TYR A 139 -2.71 -51.83 -2.08
C TYR A 139 -3.34 -53.20 -1.82
N LEU A 140 -4.54 -53.41 -2.37
CA LEU A 140 -5.22 -54.70 -2.38
C LEU A 140 -5.72 -55.01 -3.78
N SER A 141 -5.33 -56.16 -4.32
CA SER A 141 -5.72 -56.59 -5.68
C SER A 141 -7.23 -56.82 -5.82
N TYR A 142 -7.93 -57.11 -4.73
CA TYR A 142 -9.37 -57.33 -4.67
C TYR A 142 -10.15 -56.11 -4.14
N ALA A 143 -9.52 -54.92 -4.00
CA ALA A 143 -10.20 -53.71 -3.55
C ALA A 143 -11.46 -53.43 -4.38
N SER A 144 -11.37 -53.62 -5.71
CA SER A 144 -12.46 -53.55 -6.68
C SER A 144 -13.50 -54.69 -6.61
N SER A 145 -13.53 -55.47 -5.53
CA SER A 145 -14.65 -56.38 -5.18
C SER A 145 -15.40 -56.04 -3.87
N LEU A 146 -14.88 -55.13 -3.05
CA LEU A 146 -15.49 -54.63 -1.80
C LEU A 146 -16.67 -53.64 -1.97
N LEU A 147 -17.22 -53.09 -0.88
CA LEU A 147 -18.27 -52.06 -0.92
C LEU A 147 -17.66 -50.67 -1.19
N VAL A 148 -18.43 -49.75 -1.76
CA VAL A 148 -17.99 -48.34 -1.99
C VAL A 148 -17.63 -47.61 -0.68
N THR A 149 -18.27 -47.99 0.42
CA THR A 149 -18.01 -47.46 1.77
C THR A 149 -16.95 -48.23 2.54
N ASP A 150 -16.46 -49.35 1.99
CA ASP A 150 -15.36 -50.06 2.60
C ASP A 150 -14.08 -49.24 2.45
N PHE A 151 -13.41 -48.97 3.57
CA PHE A 151 -12.22 -48.14 3.58
C PHE A 151 -11.12 -48.71 2.68
N ARG A 152 -11.00 -50.05 2.59
CA ARG A 152 -10.01 -50.71 1.71
C ARG A 152 -10.21 -50.38 0.22
N THR A 153 -11.42 -50.01 -0.18
CA THR A 153 -11.71 -49.61 -1.56
C THR A 153 -11.01 -48.31 -1.92
N THR A 154 -11.00 -47.33 -1.01
CA THR A 154 -10.55 -45.96 -1.29
C THR A 154 -9.27 -45.56 -0.56
N ALA A 155 -8.80 -46.32 0.43
CA ALA A 155 -7.69 -45.96 1.30
C ALA A 155 -6.44 -45.56 0.52
N LYS A 156 -5.95 -46.45 -0.37
CA LYS A 156 -4.75 -46.17 -1.18
C LYS A 156 -4.88 -44.85 -1.93
N SER A 157 -6.00 -44.67 -2.64
CA SER A 157 -6.28 -43.46 -3.42
C SER A 157 -6.38 -42.20 -2.55
N GLN A 158 -7.00 -42.29 -1.37
CA GLN A 158 -7.10 -41.17 -0.44
C GLN A 158 -5.74 -40.75 0.13
N PHE A 159 -4.87 -41.70 0.47
CA PHE A 159 -3.51 -41.38 0.93
C PHE A 159 -2.60 -40.88 -0.21
N GLU A 160 -2.77 -41.37 -1.43
CA GLU A 160 -2.11 -40.81 -2.62
C GLU A 160 -2.52 -39.35 -2.86
N LEU A 161 -3.82 -39.07 -2.84
CA LEU A 161 -4.33 -37.70 -2.97
C LEU A 161 -3.85 -36.79 -1.83
N LEU A 162 -3.79 -37.31 -0.59
CA LEU A 162 -3.26 -36.56 0.55
C LEU A 162 -1.77 -36.23 0.38
N ALA A 163 -0.97 -37.18 -0.11
CA ALA A 163 0.44 -36.95 -0.40
C ALA A 163 0.63 -35.92 -1.53
N ASP A 164 -0.17 -36.02 -2.59
CA ASP A 164 -0.15 -35.05 -3.70
C ASP A 164 -0.56 -33.65 -3.23
N PHE A 165 -1.57 -33.53 -2.37
CA PHE A 165 -1.96 -32.27 -1.75
C PHE A 165 -0.88 -31.65 -0.89
N CYS A 166 -0.23 -32.44 -0.03
CA CYS A 166 0.91 -31.98 0.73
C CYS A 166 2.05 -31.50 -0.18
N SER A 167 2.38 -32.28 -1.22
CA SER A 167 3.47 -31.93 -2.14
C SER A 167 3.16 -30.68 -2.95
N ILE A 168 1.94 -30.52 -3.48
CA ILE A 168 1.59 -29.36 -4.31
C ILE A 168 1.52 -28.10 -3.46
N CYS A 169 0.94 -28.15 -2.27
CA CYS A 169 0.89 -27.01 -1.36
C CYS A 169 2.29 -26.56 -0.93
N GLN A 170 3.14 -27.49 -0.52
CA GLN A 170 4.53 -27.18 -0.17
C GLN A 170 5.27 -26.53 -1.34
N LYS A 171 5.18 -27.15 -2.52
CA LYS A 171 5.83 -26.64 -3.73
C LYS A 171 5.34 -25.22 -4.07
N THR A 172 4.03 -25.01 -4.14
CA THR A 172 3.46 -23.70 -4.51
C THR A 172 3.81 -22.62 -3.49
N VAL A 173 3.84 -22.95 -2.19
CA VAL A 173 4.26 -22.01 -1.14
C VAL A 173 5.74 -21.64 -1.31
N PHE A 174 6.64 -22.62 -1.50
CA PHE A 174 8.06 -22.33 -1.68
C PHE A 174 8.37 -21.58 -2.98
N GLU A 175 7.67 -21.88 -4.07
CA GLU A 175 7.78 -21.13 -5.34
C GLU A 175 7.34 -19.67 -5.13
N SER A 176 6.19 -19.44 -4.49
CA SER A 176 5.68 -18.08 -4.23
C SER A 176 6.60 -17.27 -3.31
N LEU A 177 7.23 -17.92 -2.33
CA LEU A 177 8.25 -17.26 -1.51
C LEU A 177 9.53 -16.96 -2.29
N THR A 178 9.95 -17.86 -3.17
CA THR A 178 11.11 -17.63 -4.04
C THR A 178 10.86 -16.44 -4.96
N ASP A 179 9.66 -16.32 -5.51
CA ASP A 179 9.25 -15.17 -6.31
C ASP A 179 9.30 -13.87 -5.48
N LEU A 180 8.75 -13.87 -4.25
CA LEU A 180 8.87 -12.72 -3.34
C LEU A 180 10.33 -12.35 -3.06
N MET A 181 11.21 -13.34 -2.85
CA MET A 181 12.64 -13.07 -2.57
C MET A 181 13.37 -12.43 -3.77
N ASN A 182 12.90 -12.70 -4.99
CA ASN A 182 13.41 -12.09 -6.22
C ASN A 182 12.86 -10.66 -6.45
N GLU A 183 11.82 -10.25 -5.72
CA GLU A 183 11.30 -8.88 -5.78
C GLU A 183 12.16 -7.90 -4.97
N GLN A 184 11.89 -6.61 -5.17
CA GLN A 184 12.58 -5.53 -4.47
C GLN A 184 11.57 -4.60 -3.80
N LEU A 185 11.86 -4.20 -2.57
CA LEU A 185 11.18 -3.11 -1.89
C LEU A 185 11.69 -1.79 -2.48
N VAL A 186 10.81 -1.04 -3.16
CA VAL A 186 11.16 0.22 -3.82
C VAL A 186 10.74 1.42 -2.96
N THR A 187 11.71 2.17 -2.45
CA THR A 187 11.49 3.33 -1.58
C THR A 187 12.47 4.46 -1.90
N VAL A 188 11.97 5.62 -2.29
CA VAL A 188 12.80 6.83 -2.50
C VAL A 188 13.20 7.45 -1.17
N GLN A 189 12.29 7.38 -0.20
CA GLN A 189 12.45 7.92 1.14
C GLN A 189 12.66 6.77 2.12
N LEU A 190 13.48 7.01 3.15
CA LEU A 190 13.65 6.09 4.25
C LEU A 190 12.32 5.91 4.99
N LEU A 191 11.86 4.66 5.09
CA LEU A 191 10.65 4.30 5.82
C LEU A 191 10.94 3.95 7.28
N SER A 192 9.98 4.19 8.17
CA SER A 192 10.03 3.71 9.55
C SER A 192 9.94 2.19 9.62
N GLU A 193 10.39 1.60 10.73
CA GLU A 193 10.31 0.15 10.93
C GLU A 193 8.86 -0.37 10.80
N ASP A 194 7.89 0.35 11.35
CA ASP A 194 6.48 -0.02 11.27
C ASP A 194 5.94 0.05 9.84
N GLN A 195 6.40 1.04 9.04
CA GLN A 195 6.02 1.15 7.63
C GLN A 195 6.60 0.00 6.81
N VAL A 196 7.89 -0.32 7.00
CA VAL A 196 8.55 -1.47 6.35
C VAL A 196 7.86 -2.78 6.75
N ARG A 197 7.60 -2.97 8.04
CA ARG A 197 6.89 -4.14 8.57
C ARG A 197 5.49 -4.26 7.97
N SER A 198 4.73 -3.16 7.91
CA SER A 198 3.38 -3.16 7.34
C SER A 198 3.38 -3.51 5.86
N GLN A 199 4.32 -2.97 5.07
CA GLN A 199 4.42 -3.29 3.64
C GLN A 199 4.79 -4.76 3.40
N ILE A 200 5.77 -5.29 4.14
CA ILE A 200 6.18 -6.69 4.05
C ILE A 200 5.02 -7.62 4.44
N LEU A 201 4.34 -7.35 5.56
CA LEU A 201 3.22 -8.16 6.00
C LEU A 201 2.05 -8.11 5.01
N ALA A 202 1.76 -6.94 4.41
CA ALA A 202 0.73 -6.83 3.37
C ALA A 202 1.05 -7.69 2.14
N ASN A 203 2.31 -7.73 1.70
CA ASN A 203 2.73 -8.58 0.58
C ASN A 203 2.66 -10.07 0.93
N ILE A 204 3.05 -10.45 2.15
CA ILE A 204 2.92 -11.83 2.64
C ILE A 204 1.44 -12.24 2.71
N ASP A 205 0.56 -11.36 3.20
CA ASP A 205 -0.88 -11.63 3.28
C ASP A 205 -1.54 -11.69 1.89
N LEU A 206 -1.02 -10.94 0.91
CA LEU A 206 -1.39 -11.08 -0.49
C LEU A 206 -1.02 -12.47 -1.03
N ILE A 207 0.17 -12.99 -0.70
CA ILE A 207 0.58 -14.35 -1.08
C ILE A 207 -0.34 -15.39 -0.42
N LYS A 208 -0.57 -15.28 0.89
CA LYS A 208 -1.45 -16.18 1.65
C LYS A 208 -2.87 -16.21 1.11
N SER A 209 -3.39 -15.11 0.58
CA SER A 209 -4.74 -15.05 0.00
C SER A 209 -4.79 -15.48 -1.48
N SER A 210 -3.69 -15.35 -2.22
CA SER A 210 -3.63 -15.66 -3.65
C SER A 210 -3.50 -17.16 -3.94
N ILE A 211 -2.70 -17.88 -3.15
CA ILE A 211 -2.40 -19.31 -3.40
C ILE A 211 -3.62 -20.22 -3.16
N PRO A 212 -4.40 -20.09 -2.07
CA PRO A 212 -5.56 -20.95 -1.81
C PRO A 212 -6.55 -20.98 -2.97
N ALA A 213 -6.77 -19.84 -3.63
CA ALA A 213 -7.65 -19.75 -4.78
C ALA A 213 -7.13 -20.55 -6.00
N GLN A 214 -5.81 -20.68 -6.16
CA GLN A 214 -5.23 -21.54 -7.20
C GLN A 214 -5.47 -23.02 -6.86
N ILE A 215 -5.24 -23.40 -5.61
CA ILE A 215 -5.48 -24.78 -5.14
C ILE A 215 -6.96 -25.14 -5.24
N GLU A 216 -7.86 -24.24 -4.84
CA GLU A 216 -9.31 -24.45 -4.96
C GLU A 216 -9.73 -24.63 -6.43
N SER A 217 -9.10 -23.90 -7.36
CA SER A 217 -9.29 -24.04 -8.80
C SER A 217 -8.87 -25.44 -9.29
N ILE A 218 -7.73 -25.95 -8.82
CA ILE A 218 -7.24 -27.31 -9.14
C ILE A 218 -8.18 -28.38 -8.58
N VAL A 219 -8.62 -28.26 -7.33
CA VAL A 219 -9.57 -29.21 -6.73
C VAL A 219 -10.87 -29.25 -7.51
N LYS A 220 -11.41 -28.06 -7.86
CA LYS A 220 -12.60 -27.97 -8.71
C LYS A 220 -12.36 -28.65 -10.05
N LEU A 221 -11.25 -28.37 -10.71
CA LEU A 221 -10.89 -29.02 -11.96
C LEU A 221 -10.87 -30.55 -11.81
N LEU A 222 -10.27 -31.08 -10.74
CA LEU A 222 -10.26 -32.51 -10.47
C LEU A 222 -11.68 -33.04 -10.29
N GLN A 223 -12.48 -32.46 -9.40
CA GLN A 223 -13.88 -32.87 -9.18
C GLN A 223 -14.67 -32.89 -10.48
N ILE A 224 -14.49 -31.87 -11.33
CA ILE A 224 -15.15 -31.71 -12.62
C ILE A 224 -14.67 -32.76 -13.63
N THR A 225 -13.37 -33.01 -13.74
CA THR A 225 -12.80 -34.02 -14.66
C THR A 225 -13.25 -35.43 -14.29
N THR A 226 -13.42 -35.69 -12.99
CA THR A 226 -13.83 -36.99 -12.47
C THR A 226 -15.33 -37.14 -12.37
N GLN A 227 -16.08 -36.03 -12.43
CA GLN A 227 -17.53 -36.06 -12.57
C GLN A 227 -17.87 -36.83 -13.84
N SER A 228 -18.67 -37.89 -13.66
CA SER A 228 -19.09 -38.80 -14.73
C SER A 228 -17.96 -39.60 -15.40
N ASN A 229 -16.79 -39.73 -14.76
CA ASN A 229 -15.60 -40.41 -15.30
C ASN A 229 -15.24 -39.98 -16.73
N SER A 230 -15.40 -38.70 -17.05
CA SER A 230 -14.97 -38.15 -18.34
C SER A 230 -13.46 -38.42 -18.58
N ILE A 231 -12.69 -38.47 -17.49
CA ILE A 231 -11.33 -39.00 -17.44
C ILE A 231 -11.27 -40.03 -16.31
N VAL A 232 -10.93 -41.29 -16.63
CA VAL A 232 -10.77 -42.35 -15.63
C VAL A 232 -9.34 -42.30 -15.08
N SER A 233 -9.20 -41.96 -13.79
CA SER A 233 -7.94 -42.03 -13.05
C SER A 233 -7.99 -43.14 -12.01
N ALA A 234 -6.93 -43.92 -11.87
CA ALA A 234 -6.80 -44.91 -10.79
C ALA A 234 -6.84 -44.28 -9.39
N LEU A 235 -6.57 -42.97 -9.27
CA LEU A 235 -6.57 -42.23 -8.00
C LEU A 235 -7.92 -41.62 -7.67
N ASN A 236 -8.73 -41.31 -8.68
CA ASN A 236 -9.96 -40.56 -8.47
C ASN A 236 -11.01 -40.94 -9.52
N THR A 237 -11.60 -42.11 -9.37
CA THR A 237 -12.66 -42.60 -10.26
C THR A 237 -13.75 -43.26 -9.45
N ASN A 238 -14.98 -43.16 -9.95
CA ASN A 238 -16.10 -43.97 -9.51
C ASN A 238 -16.41 -45.09 -10.52
N ALA A 239 -15.49 -45.31 -11.47
CA ALA A 239 -15.52 -46.42 -12.41
C ALA A 239 -14.97 -47.68 -11.76
N TYR A 240 -15.55 -48.81 -12.11
CA TYR A 240 -15.03 -50.11 -11.71
C TYR A 240 -15.15 -51.09 -12.87
N VAL A 241 -14.27 -52.09 -12.86
CA VAL A 241 -14.21 -53.14 -13.86
C VAL A 241 -14.87 -54.39 -13.29
N VAL A 242 -15.93 -54.86 -13.94
CA VAL A 242 -16.53 -56.16 -13.64
C VAL A 242 -16.11 -57.16 -14.70
N THR A 243 -15.65 -58.31 -14.24
CA THR A 243 -15.47 -59.49 -15.08
C THR A 243 -16.71 -60.37 -14.96
N ASP A 244 -17.50 -60.48 -16.04
CA ASP A 244 -18.57 -61.49 -16.09
C ASP A 244 -17.93 -62.85 -16.44
N LEU A 245 -18.06 -63.79 -15.51
CA LEU A 245 -17.64 -65.19 -15.64
C LEU A 245 -18.82 -66.11 -15.97
N SER A 246 -19.96 -65.58 -16.40
CA SER A 246 -21.04 -66.37 -16.98
C SER A 246 -20.50 -67.21 -18.15
N ASN A 247 -21.10 -68.39 -18.38
CA ASN A 247 -20.65 -69.53 -19.21
C ASN A 247 -20.13 -69.27 -20.66
N ALA A 248 -19.93 -68.02 -21.09
CA ALA A 248 -19.19 -67.69 -22.30
C ALA A 248 -17.69 -67.95 -22.11
N GLN A 249 -17.06 -68.59 -23.09
CA GLN A 249 -15.63 -68.91 -23.12
C GLN A 249 -14.69 -67.69 -23.17
N ILE A 250 -15.22 -66.47 -23.06
CA ILE A 250 -14.47 -65.21 -23.16
C ILE A 250 -14.91 -64.31 -22.00
N PRO A 251 -14.02 -64.02 -21.03
CA PRO A 251 -14.32 -63.07 -19.96
C PRO A 251 -14.53 -61.67 -20.57
N TYR A 252 -15.66 -61.04 -20.25
CA TYR A 252 -15.95 -59.66 -20.64
C TYR A 252 -15.59 -58.71 -19.50
N ILE A 253 -14.87 -57.65 -19.83
CA ILE A 253 -14.59 -56.53 -18.94
C ILE A 253 -15.63 -55.45 -19.22
N HIS A 254 -16.47 -55.15 -18.25
CA HIS A 254 -17.43 -54.04 -18.32
C HIS A 254 -16.95 -52.88 -17.45
N PRO A 255 -16.68 -51.69 -18.03
CA PRO A 255 -16.49 -50.48 -17.24
C PRO A 255 -17.87 -50.00 -16.79
N TYR A 256 -18.17 -50.14 -15.52
CA TYR A 256 -19.35 -49.53 -14.93
C TYR A 256 -18.96 -48.24 -14.23
N SER A 257 -19.84 -47.25 -14.25
CA SER A 257 -19.68 -45.99 -13.51
C SER A 257 -20.94 -45.70 -12.72
N THR A 258 -20.80 -45.18 -11.50
CA THR A 258 -21.95 -44.58 -10.83
C THR A 258 -22.30 -43.27 -11.54
N GLN A 259 -23.52 -43.19 -12.12
CA GLN A 259 -23.99 -41.98 -12.78
C GLN A 259 -24.42 -40.95 -11.73
N PHE A 260 -24.06 -39.68 -11.96
CA PHE A 260 -24.60 -38.57 -11.20
C PHE A 260 -26.02 -38.25 -11.67
N TYR A 261 -26.96 -38.15 -10.72
CA TYR A 261 -28.36 -37.86 -11.03
C TYR A 261 -28.86 -36.65 -10.22
N ASN A 262 -29.42 -35.66 -10.92
CA ASN A 262 -30.08 -34.52 -10.30
C ASN A 262 -31.54 -34.89 -9.96
N GLU A 263 -31.96 -34.61 -8.73
CA GLU A 263 -33.23 -35.05 -8.11
C GLU A 263 -34.51 -34.70 -8.90
N ASN A 264 -34.46 -33.77 -9.85
CA ASN A 264 -35.64 -33.26 -10.56
C ASN A 264 -36.23 -34.19 -11.62
N SER A 265 -35.79 -35.44 -11.71
CA SER A 265 -36.35 -36.39 -12.67
C SER A 265 -37.06 -37.51 -11.94
N SER A 266 -38.37 -37.61 -12.17
CA SER A 266 -39.33 -38.54 -11.56
C SER A 266 -39.15 -40.01 -11.97
N TYR A 267 -38.01 -40.37 -12.58
CA TYR A 267 -37.74 -41.72 -13.03
C TYR A 267 -37.17 -42.55 -11.88
N GLN A 268 -37.99 -43.47 -11.35
CA GLN A 268 -37.50 -44.60 -10.58
C GLN A 268 -36.66 -45.49 -11.52
N LEU A 269 -35.34 -45.41 -11.40
CA LEU A 269 -34.42 -46.29 -12.12
C LEU A 269 -34.52 -47.70 -11.53
N ASN A 270 -35.25 -48.56 -12.24
CA ASN A 270 -35.25 -49.99 -11.98
C ASN A 270 -33.93 -50.60 -12.49
N PHE A 271 -33.18 -51.19 -11.54
CA PHE A 271 -32.16 -52.22 -11.72
C PHE A 271 -30.86 -51.88 -12.49
N PHE A 272 -29.72 -52.12 -11.82
CA PHE A 272 -28.32 -52.19 -12.28
C PHE A 272 -27.44 -50.92 -12.32
N GLY A 273 -27.97 -49.72 -12.10
CA GLY A 273 -27.14 -48.52 -11.91
C GLY A 273 -27.37 -47.91 -10.53
N GLN A 274 -26.49 -48.18 -9.56
CA GLN A 274 -26.55 -47.43 -8.30
C GLN A 274 -25.94 -46.06 -8.51
N THR A 275 -26.79 -45.05 -8.36
CA THR A 275 -26.47 -43.67 -8.70
C THR A 275 -25.85 -42.96 -7.51
N CYS A 276 -24.84 -42.16 -7.81
CA CYS A 276 -24.36 -41.15 -6.89
C CYS A 276 -25.37 -40.00 -6.90
N ASN A 277 -26.30 -39.98 -5.95
CA ASN A 277 -27.27 -38.88 -5.81
C ASN A 277 -26.75 -37.82 -4.81
N VAL A 278 -27.28 -36.60 -4.92
CA VAL A 278 -26.91 -35.43 -4.10
C VAL A 278 -27.16 -35.67 -2.59
N VAL A 279 -28.01 -36.63 -2.22
CA VAL A 279 -28.42 -36.94 -0.83
C VAL A 279 -27.59 -38.05 -0.17
N SER A 280 -26.94 -38.92 -0.94
CA SER A 280 -26.26 -40.15 -0.46
C SER A 280 -24.76 -40.14 -0.69
N GLY A 281 -24.20 -39.06 -1.25
CA GLY A 281 -22.83 -39.04 -1.78
C GLY A 281 -21.71 -39.10 -0.75
N ILE A 282 -21.99 -39.07 0.56
CA ILE A 282 -20.99 -39.10 1.64
C ILE A 282 -21.48 -40.02 2.76
N ALA A 283 -20.62 -40.93 3.21
CA ALA A 283 -20.85 -41.81 4.35
C ALA A 283 -19.56 -42.04 5.14
N PHE A 284 -19.67 -42.47 6.41
CA PHE A 284 -18.50 -42.90 7.17
C PHE A 284 -17.83 -44.10 6.51
N SER A 285 -16.49 -44.10 6.45
CA SER A 285 -15.73 -45.26 6.01
C SER A 285 -15.59 -46.30 7.11
N GLY A 286 -15.57 -47.58 6.73
CA GLY A 286 -15.36 -48.66 7.68
C GLY A 286 -14.83 -49.93 7.03
N PHE A 287 -14.49 -50.93 7.84
CA PHE A 287 -14.10 -52.25 7.37
C PHE A 287 -15.28 -53.21 7.49
N TYR A 288 -15.68 -53.86 6.40
CA TYR A 288 -16.81 -54.80 6.38
C TYR A 288 -16.34 -56.26 6.22
N SER A 289 -17.20 -57.21 6.58
CA SER A 289 -16.87 -58.64 6.52
C SER A 289 -16.69 -59.14 5.09
N LEU A 290 -15.63 -59.94 4.85
CA LEU A 290 -15.37 -60.57 3.55
C LEU A 290 -16.50 -61.48 3.06
N SER A 291 -17.28 -62.05 3.98
CA SER A 291 -18.44 -62.88 3.67
C SER A 291 -19.61 -62.11 3.05
N MET A 292 -19.58 -60.77 3.05
CA MET A 292 -20.63 -59.94 2.45
C MET A 292 -20.40 -59.69 0.95
N TYR A 293 -19.27 -60.11 0.38
CA TYR A 293 -18.87 -59.75 -0.98
C TYR A 293 -19.20 -60.78 -2.08
N ASP A 294 -20.04 -61.77 -1.79
CA ASP A 294 -20.34 -62.94 -2.65
C ASP A 294 -21.15 -62.63 -3.94
N SER A 295 -21.24 -61.35 -4.35
CA SER A 295 -21.92 -60.94 -5.57
C SER A 295 -21.06 -59.97 -6.39
N THR A 296 -21.09 -60.12 -7.71
CA THR A 296 -20.37 -59.30 -8.70
C THR A 296 -20.75 -57.80 -8.68
N ASN A 297 -21.74 -57.42 -7.86
CA ASN A 297 -22.35 -56.09 -7.83
C ASN A 297 -22.17 -55.34 -6.50
N ASN A 298 -21.32 -55.83 -5.57
CA ASN A 298 -21.19 -55.19 -4.26
C ASN A 298 -20.50 -53.81 -4.30
N HIS A 299 -19.65 -53.54 -5.29
CA HIS A 299 -19.10 -52.18 -5.52
C HIS A 299 -20.16 -51.13 -5.83
N LEU A 300 -21.33 -51.55 -6.26
CA LEU A 300 -22.44 -50.64 -6.52
C LEU A 300 -23.18 -50.26 -5.24
N GLN A 301 -23.08 -51.04 -4.16
CA GLN A 301 -23.99 -50.96 -3.03
C GLN A 301 -23.63 -49.85 -2.04
N TRP A 302 -24.46 -48.80 -2.00
CA TRP A 302 -24.47 -47.84 -0.89
C TRP A 302 -25.23 -48.46 0.31
N PRO A 303 -24.61 -48.60 1.50
CA PRO A 303 -25.23 -49.28 2.64
C PRO A 303 -26.54 -48.65 3.13
N LEU A 304 -26.78 -47.37 2.81
CA LEU A 304 -27.91 -46.58 3.33
C LEU A 304 -29.19 -46.67 2.48
N TYR A 305 -29.16 -47.23 1.26
CA TYR A 305 -30.25 -47.10 0.29
C TYR A 305 -30.82 -48.41 -0.27
N TYR A 306 -30.64 -49.56 0.39
CA TYR A 306 -31.25 -50.81 -0.09
C TYR A 306 -32.50 -51.20 0.70
N PRO A 307 -33.73 -50.88 0.23
CA PRO A 307 -34.97 -51.24 0.92
C PRO A 307 -35.30 -52.74 0.89
N TYR A 308 -34.53 -53.56 0.18
CA TYR A 308 -34.81 -54.99 -0.03
C TYR A 308 -33.83 -55.96 0.67
N LEU A 309 -32.83 -55.47 1.40
CA LEU A 309 -31.98 -56.32 2.24
C LEU A 309 -32.51 -56.30 3.68
N PRO A 310 -32.88 -57.45 4.27
CA PRO A 310 -33.46 -57.51 5.62
C PRO A 310 -32.49 -57.14 6.75
N ASN A 311 -31.20 -56.93 6.44
CA ASN A 311 -30.17 -56.57 7.43
C ASN A 311 -29.47 -55.27 7.01
N LYS A 312 -29.51 -54.27 7.89
CA LYS A 312 -28.68 -53.06 7.82
C LYS A 312 -27.21 -53.51 7.74
N ILE A 313 -26.51 -53.15 6.66
CA ILE A 313 -25.08 -53.47 6.51
C ILE A 313 -24.31 -52.53 7.44
N ILE A 314 -23.66 -53.09 8.47
CA ILE A 314 -22.91 -52.34 9.49
C ILE A 314 -21.43 -52.71 9.34
N PRO A 315 -20.49 -51.75 9.36
CA PRO A 315 -19.07 -52.07 9.36
C PRO A 315 -18.67 -52.77 10.66
N ASN A 316 -17.73 -53.72 10.58
CA ASN A 316 -17.14 -54.36 11.76
C ASN A 316 -16.39 -53.33 12.61
N VAL A 317 -15.75 -52.37 11.95
CA VAL A 317 -14.97 -51.29 12.55
C VAL A 317 -15.14 -50.03 11.71
N THR A 318 -15.46 -48.91 12.34
CA THR A 318 -15.46 -47.59 11.69
C THR A 318 -14.05 -47.02 11.67
N VAL A 319 -13.69 -46.31 10.61
CA VAL A 319 -12.41 -45.60 10.51
C VAL A 319 -12.65 -44.14 10.86
N ASP A 320 -12.37 -43.78 12.11
CA ASP A 320 -12.68 -42.46 12.64
C ASP A 320 -12.02 -41.34 11.82
N GLY A 321 -12.83 -40.35 11.44
CA GLY A 321 -12.38 -39.21 10.65
C GLY A 321 -12.08 -39.49 9.19
N PHE A 322 -12.43 -40.67 8.66
CA PHE A 322 -12.42 -40.96 7.22
C PHE A 322 -13.83 -41.17 6.69
N PHE A 323 -14.07 -40.65 5.48
CA PHE A 323 -15.35 -40.73 4.79
C PHE A 323 -15.18 -41.29 3.40
N SER A 324 -16.18 -42.05 2.99
CA SER A 324 -16.33 -42.56 1.64
C SER A 324 -17.34 -41.70 0.92
N ALA A 325 -17.01 -41.35 -0.32
CA ALA A 325 -17.89 -40.61 -1.19
C ALA A 325 -17.95 -41.27 -2.56
N CYS A 326 -18.66 -40.62 -3.48
CA CYS A 326 -18.68 -41.01 -4.88
C CYS A 326 -17.28 -41.12 -5.49
N THR A 327 -16.37 -40.24 -5.09
CA THR A 327 -14.97 -40.30 -5.49
C THR A 327 -14.06 -40.32 -4.25
N PRO A 328 -12.86 -40.94 -4.32
CA PRO A 328 -11.88 -40.85 -3.25
C PRO A 328 -11.55 -39.41 -2.86
N LEU A 329 -11.49 -38.48 -3.84
CA LEU A 329 -11.29 -37.06 -3.61
C LEU A 329 -12.38 -36.44 -2.73
N ASP A 330 -13.65 -36.63 -3.09
CA ASP A 330 -14.75 -36.05 -2.33
C ASP A 330 -14.80 -36.61 -0.90
N GLY A 331 -14.47 -37.88 -0.73
CA GLY A 331 -14.38 -38.53 0.58
C GLY A 331 -13.22 -37.99 1.41
N LEU A 332 -12.05 -37.80 0.79
CA LEU A 332 -10.89 -37.22 1.46
C LEU A 332 -11.16 -35.77 1.88
N LEU A 333 -11.73 -34.94 1.01
CA LEU A 333 -11.96 -33.51 1.29
C LEU A 333 -12.81 -33.28 2.54
N VAL A 334 -13.78 -34.17 2.84
CA VAL A 334 -14.61 -34.10 4.04
C VAL A 334 -14.04 -34.87 5.24
N SER A 335 -12.96 -35.61 5.06
CA SER A 335 -12.27 -36.35 6.11
C SER A 335 -11.50 -35.44 7.05
N THR A 336 -11.45 -35.81 8.33
CA THR A 336 -10.76 -35.09 9.41
C THR A 336 -9.47 -35.79 9.86
N LEU A 337 -9.20 -36.99 9.33
CA LEU A 337 -7.98 -37.79 9.59
C LEU A 337 -7.78 -38.18 11.06
N ASP A 338 -8.84 -38.18 11.88
CA ASP A 338 -8.78 -38.47 13.32
C ASP A 338 -8.10 -39.80 13.65
N CYS A 339 -8.30 -40.83 12.82
CA CYS A 339 -7.66 -42.14 12.96
C CYS A 339 -6.12 -42.04 13.05
N LEU A 340 -5.49 -41.09 12.36
CA LEU A 340 -4.03 -40.95 12.33
C LEU A 340 -3.42 -40.53 13.66
N TYR A 341 -4.23 -40.02 14.58
CA TYR A 341 -3.84 -39.63 15.95
C TYR A 341 -4.14 -40.72 16.98
N SER A 342 -4.81 -41.82 16.58
CA SER A 342 -5.28 -42.88 17.46
C SER A 342 -4.55 -44.20 17.21
N LYS A 343 -3.70 -44.62 18.16
CA LYS A 343 -3.01 -45.92 18.08
C LYS A 343 -3.98 -47.10 17.93
N THR A 344 -5.14 -47.02 18.58
CA THR A 344 -6.19 -48.04 18.48
C THR A 344 -6.76 -48.11 17.07
N CYS A 345 -6.99 -46.97 16.43
CA CYS A 345 -7.50 -46.93 15.06
C CYS A 345 -6.46 -47.44 14.04
N LEU A 346 -5.20 -47.02 14.20
CA LEU A 346 -4.08 -47.47 13.34
C LEU A 346 -3.83 -48.97 13.44
N LYS A 347 -4.05 -49.58 14.61
CA LYS A 347 -3.96 -51.04 14.76
C LYS A 347 -4.95 -51.77 13.84
N ASN A 348 -6.16 -51.23 13.67
CA ASN A 348 -7.14 -51.81 12.76
C ASN A 348 -6.63 -51.81 11.31
N PHE A 349 -5.81 -50.84 10.90
CA PHE A 349 -5.26 -50.84 9.54
C PHE A 349 -4.38 -52.08 9.33
N ALA A 350 -3.54 -52.40 10.30
CA ALA A 350 -2.67 -53.58 10.25
C ALA A 350 -3.48 -54.88 10.13
N ASP A 351 -4.66 -54.98 10.75
CA ASP A 351 -5.53 -56.16 10.67
C ASP A 351 -6.17 -56.32 9.27
N TYR A 352 -6.40 -55.23 8.54
CA TYR A 352 -7.13 -55.23 7.27
C TYR A 352 -6.24 -55.03 6.02
N PHE A 353 -4.98 -54.63 6.20
CA PHE A 353 -3.97 -54.48 5.15
C PHE A 353 -2.73 -55.33 5.49
N PRO A 354 -2.60 -56.54 4.90
CA PRO A 354 -1.57 -57.52 5.27
C PRO A 354 -0.12 -57.01 5.12
N ASP A 355 0.13 -56.14 4.14
CA ASP A 355 1.47 -55.62 3.87
C ASP A 355 1.94 -54.60 4.91
N LEU A 356 1.02 -54.01 5.70
CA LEU A 356 1.37 -53.18 6.85
C LEU A 356 1.98 -53.98 8.01
N ASN A 357 1.72 -55.29 8.09
CA ASN A 357 2.30 -56.15 9.13
C ASN A 357 3.71 -56.64 8.78
N GLN A 358 4.09 -56.61 7.51
CA GLN A 358 5.40 -57.07 7.04
C GLN A 358 6.49 -55.99 7.17
N THR A 359 6.10 -54.78 7.52
CA THR A 359 6.90 -53.55 7.52
C THR A 359 6.96 -52.95 8.93
N ASN A 360 8.05 -52.24 9.23
CA ASN A 360 8.49 -51.86 10.59
C ASN A 360 7.38 -51.33 11.53
N SER A 361 7.48 -51.67 12.82
CA SER A 361 6.54 -51.34 13.91
C SER A 361 6.26 -49.84 14.17
N THR A 362 6.98 -48.94 13.51
CA THR A 362 6.89 -47.47 13.66
C THR A 362 5.60 -46.87 13.09
N TRP A 363 4.83 -47.61 12.30
CA TRP A 363 3.62 -47.11 11.64
C TRP A 363 2.45 -46.91 12.62
N SER A 364 2.53 -47.54 13.79
CA SER A 364 1.51 -47.52 14.84
C SER A 364 1.67 -46.37 15.85
N ASP A 365 2.72 -45.54 15.72
CA ASP A 365 3.02 -44.53 16.73
C ASP A 365 2.09 -43.32 16.70
N GLY A 366 1.30 -43.16 15.62
CA GLY A 366 0.34 -42.07 15.48
C GLY A 366 0.99 -40.70 15.34
N LEU A 367 0.23 -39.73 14.86
CA LEU A 367 0.62 -38.32 14.98
C LEU A 367 0.46 -37.87 16.44
N SER A 368 1.23 -36.86 16.84
CA SER A 368 1.11 -36.30 18.18
C SER A 368 -0.27 -35.67 18.38
N ALA A 369 -0.96 -36.08 19.45
CA ALA A 369 -2.27 -35.55 19.82
C ALA A 369 -2.27 -34.04 20.10
N SER A 370 -1.10 -33.43 20.36
CA SER A 370 -0.95 -31.97 20.48
C SER A 370 -1.34 -31.20 19.21
N PHE A 371 -1.32 -31.87 18.05
CA PHE A 371 -1.70 -31.30 16.76
C PHE A 371 -3.06 -31.81 16.27
N GLN A 372 -3.78 -32.58 17.10
CA GLN A 372 -5.11 -33.07 16.72
C GLN A 372 -6.09 -31.90 16.69
N LYS A 373 -6.36 -31.39 15.49
CA LYS A 373 -7.40 -30.41 15.21
C LYS A 373 -8.44 -31.09 14.34
N ARG A 374 -9.71 -31.16 14.80
CA ARG A 374 -10.82 -31.74 14.03
C ARG A 374 -11.24 -30.80 12.91
N ILE A 375 -10.43 -30.72 11.87
CA ILE A 375 -10.65 -29.92 10.67
C ILE A 375 -10.72 -30.83 9.47
N ALA A 376 -11.60 -30.53 8.51
CA ALA A 376 -11.68 -31.27 7.27
C ALA A 376 -10.44 -31.02 6.39
N VAL A 377 -10.01 -32.01 5.62
CA VAL A 377 -8.88 -31.87 4.68
C VAL A 377 -9.10 -30.72 3.70
N LYS A 378 -10.35 -30.45 3.30
CA LYS A 378 -10.68 -29.28 2.46
C LYS A 378 -10.24 -27.96 3.09
N ASP A 379 -10.43 -27.80 4.40
CA ASP A 379 -10.07 -26.58 5.11
C ASP A 379 -8.55 -26.54 5.33
N LEU A 380 -7.92 -27.68 5.67
CA LEU A 380 -6.44 -27.79 5.70
C LEU A 380 -5.83 -27.39 4.35
N LEU A 381 -6.43 -27.85 3.25
CA LEU A 381 -6.00 -27.54 1.89
C LEU A 381 -6.21 -26.06 1.54
N SER A 382 -7.29 -25.45 2.05
CA SER A 382 -7.54 -24.01 1.91
C SER A 382 -6.50 -23.17 2.67
N ASP A 383 -5.97 -23.71 3.76
CA ASP A 383 -4.84 -23.13 4.51
C ASP A 383 -3.47 -23.66 4.03
N LEU A 384 -3.42 -24.33 2.87
CA LEU A 384 -2.20 -24.88 2.24
C LEU A 384 -1.43 -25.89 3.10
N PHE A 385 -2.10 -26.53 4.05
CA PHE A 385 -1.50 -27.32 5.11
C PHE A 385 -0.42 -26.55 5.88
N VAL A 386 -0.52 -25.23 5.99
CA VAL A 386 0.40 -24.42 6.79
C VAL A 386 -0.20 -24.16 8.15
N GLU A 387 0.55 -24.48 9.22
CA GLU A 387 0.16 -24.19 10.60
C GLU A 387 0.60 -22.78 11.00
N GLU A 388 1.84 -22.42 10.67
CA GLU A 388 2.44 -21.15 11.08
C GLU A 388 3.32 -20.55 9.99
N TRP A 389 3.17 -19.23 9.83
CA TRP A 389 4.05 -18.38 9.03
C TRP A 389 4.83 -17.48 9.99
N LEU A 390 6.15 -17.64 10.06
CA LEU A 390 7.01 -16.88 10.96
C LEU A 390 7.96 -15.97 10.16
N PRO A 391 7.48 -14.79 9.67
CA PRO A 391 8.33 -13.85 8.98
C PRO A 391 9.21 -13.08 9.97
N MET A 392 10.51 -13.14 9.77
CA MET A 392 11.52 -12.36 10.48
C MET A 392 12.01 -11.24 9.56
N ILE A 393 11.82 -9.99 10.02
CA ILE A 393 12.15 -8.77 9.26
C ILE A 393 13.42 -8.16 9.84
N ASN A 394 14.40 -7.87 8.99
CA ASN A 394 15.67 -7.25 9.38
C ASN A 394 15.71 -5.77 8.99
N TYR A 395 15.16 -4.91 9.86
CA TYR A 395 15.15 -3.46 9.62
C TYR A 395 16.57 -2.85 9.56
N SER A 396 17.53 -3.41 10.30
CA SER A 396 18.92 -2.93 10.26
C SER A 396 19.53 -3.08 8.85
N GLN A 397 19.25 -4.20 8.17
CA GLN A 397 19.68 -4.39 6.80
C GLN A 397 18.93 -3.50 5.80
N TYR A 398 17.65 -3.21 6.03
CA TYR A 398 16.92 -2.19 5.27
C TYR A 398 17.60 -0.82 5.39
N PHE A 399 17.82 -0.34 6.61
CA PHE A 399 18.37 0.98 6.89
C PHE A 399 19.76 1.15 6.27
N THR A 400 20.62 0.14 6.41
CA THR A 400 21.97 0.13 5.82
C THR A 400 21.94 0.06 4.29
N SER A 401 20.98 -0.63 3.69
CA SER A 401 20.81 -0.69 2.23
C SER A 401 20.25 0.62 1.65
N CYS A 402 19.26 1.24 2.31
CA CYS A 402 18.74 2.55 1.92
C CYS A 402 19.83 3.64 2.06
N ALA A 403 20.71 3.56 3.06
CA ALA A 403 21.86 4.44 3.28
C ALA A 403 21.52 5.95 3.16
N PRO A 404 20.68 6.49 4.06
CA PRO A 404 20.29 7.91 4.06
C PRO A 404 21.47 8.81 4.41
N LYS A 405 21.88 9.71 3.51
CA LYS A 405 23.01 10.63 3.76
C LYS A 405 22.60 11.91 4.48
N ARG A 406 21.39 12.39 4.21
CA ARG A 406 20.83 13.63 4.78
C ARG A 406 19.33 13.49 4.94
N CYS A 407 18.80 14.07 6.01
CA CYS A 407 17.38 14.28 6.20
C CYS A 407 17.08 15.78 6.30
N THR A 408 15.94 16.20 5.82
CA THR A 408 15.49 17.59 5.89
C THR A 408 14.08 17.68 6.45
N TYR A 409 13.82 18.68 7.28
CA TYR A 409 12.48 19.01 7.75
C TYR A 409 12.30 20.53 7.84
N THR A 410 11.06 21.00 7.79
CA THR A 410 10.75 22.43 7.88
C THR A 410 10.25 22.82 9.26
N GLU A 411 10.76 23.92 9.78
CA GLU A 411 10.31 24.53 11.03
C GLU A 411 9.87 25.97 10.79
N ILE A 412 8.75 26.36 11.41
CA ILE A 412 8.20 27.72 11.28
C ILE A 412 9.03 28.66 12.15
N ASN A 413 9.81 29.54 11.51
CA ASN A 413 10.59 30.54 12.24
C ASN A 413 9.72 31.78 12.53
N HIS A 414 9.34 31.96 13.80
CA HIS A 414 8.77 33.22 14.25
C HIS A 414 9.87 34.28 14.31
N MET A 415 9.86 35.21 13.35
CA MET A 415 10.84 36.31 13.30
C MET A 415 10.89 37.08 14.62
N ASN A 416 12.10 37.25 15.14
CA ASN A 416 12.35 37.84 16.44
C ASN A 416 12.10 39.35 16.38
N LEU A 417 10.93 39.80 16.89
CA LEU A 417 10.44 41.19 16.86
C LEU A 417 11.52 42.21 17.29
N PHE A 418 12.38 41.80 18.24
CA PHE A 418 13.47 42.60 18.78
C PHE A 418 14.58 42.88 17.77
N TYR A 419 14.93 41.91 16.92
CA TYR A 419 15.96 42.07 15.89
C TYR A 419 15.51 43.07 14.81
N THR A 420 14.25 42.96 14.37
CA THR A 420 13.66 43.89 13.40
C THR A 420 13.60 45.31 13.97
N ALA A 421 13.20 45.47 15.24
CA ALA A 421 13.19 46.77 15.91
C ALA A 421 14.60 47.38 16.06
N ALA A 422 15.60 46.57 16.43
CA ALA A 422 16.98 47.02 16.56
C ALA A 422 17.60 47.44 15.21
N LEU A 423 17.32 46.70 14.14
CA LEU A 423 17.77 47.03 12.78
C LEU A 423 17.19 48.38 12.33
N LEU A 424 15.91 48.64 12.61
CA LEU A 424 15.23 49.89 12.26
C LEU A 424 15.81 51.09 13.05
N LEU A 425 16.07 50.91 14.35
CA LEU A 425 16.71 51.94 15.18
C LEU A 425 18.14 52.25 14.72
N ALA A 426 18.91 51.22 14.36
CA ALA A 426 20.27 51.37 13.83
C ALA A 426 20.28 52.08 12.47
N LEU A 427 19.33 51.75 11.57
CA LEU A 427 19.20 52.38 10.26
C LEU A 427 18.82 53.85 10.38
N TYR A 428 17.88 54.20 11.26
CA TYR A 428 17.47 55.58 11.50
C TYR A 428 18.61 56.42 12.10
N GLY A 429 19.34 55.86 13.07
CA GLY A 429 20.49 56.52 13.70
C GLY A 429 21.66 56.73 12.75
N GLY A 430 22.03 55.72 11.96
CA GLY A 430 23.11 55.83 10.97
C GLY A 430 22.80 56.83 9.86
N LEU A 431 21.56 56.82 9.36
CA LEU A 431 21.12 57.70 8.28
C LEU A 431 21.08 59.17 8.71
N THR A 432 20.63 59.47 9.93
CA THR A 432 20.60 60.85 10.45
C THR A 432 22.00 61.44 10.67
N ILE A 433 22.96 60.64 11.14
CA ILE A 433 24.35 61.08 11.33
C ILE A 433 25.01 61.39 9.97
N LEU A 434 24.84 60.51 8.98
CA LEU A 434 25.42 60.67 7.65
C LEU A 434 24.81 61.87 6.90
N LEU A 435 23.48 62.05 6.99
CA LEU A 435 22.81 63.20 6.39
C LEU A 435 23.25 64.53 6.99
N ARG A 436 23.50 64.60 8.31
CA ARG A 436 24.04 65.79 8.97
C ARG A 436 25.44 66.15 8.46
N LEU A 437 26.29 65.14 8.24
CA LEU A 437 27.62 65.34 7.63
C LEU A 437 27.54 65.86 6.19
N ILE A 438 26.71 65.24 5.35
CA ILE A 438 26.56 65.61 3.93
C ILE A 438 25.91 67.00 3.78
N THR A 439 24.94 67.34 4.62
CA THR A 439 24.30 68.67 4.62
C THR A 439 25.28 69.77 5.06
N SER A 440 26.06 69.54 6.12
CA SER A 440 27.14 70.47 6.51
C SER A 440 28.15 70.69 5.37
N PHE A 441 28.52 69.61 4.66
CA PHE A 441 29.45 69.69 3.53
C PHE A 441 28.84 70.45 2.34
N SER A 442 27.60 70.14 1.98
CA SER A 442 26.89 70.76 0.85
C SER A 442 26.64 72.25 1.05
N VAL A 443 26.32 72.67 2.28
CA VAL A 443 26.21 74.09 2.64
C VAL A 443 27.57 74.79 2.49
N SER A 444 28.67 74.17 2.91
CA SER A 444 30.01 74.75 2.77
C SER A 444 30.44 74.96 1.31
N VAL A 445 30.06 74.04 0.41
CA VAL A 445 30.33 74.13 -1.03
C VAL A 445 29.47 75.23 -1.68
N PHE A 446 28.20 75.34 -1.30
CA PHE A 446 27.30 76.38 -1.81
C PHE A 446 27.76 77.81 -1.42
N PHE A 447 28.25 77.98 -0.19
CA PHE A 447 28.85 79.26 0.24
C PHE A 447 30.15 79.59 -0.50
N LYS A 448 30.97 78.59 -0.85
CA LYS A 448 32.18 78.79 -1.67
C LYS A 448 31.86 79.23 -3.10
N VAL A 449 30.78 78.74 -3.70
CA VAL A 449 30.37 79.10 -5.07
C VAL A 449 29.72 80.49 -5.13
N LYS A 450 28.93 80.89 -4.12
CA LYS A 450 28.29 82.22 -4.09
C LYS A 450 29.29 83.36 -3.85
N HIS A 451 30.39 83.11 -3.12
CA HIS A 451 31.41 84.13 -2.85
C HIS A 451 32.25 84.51 -4.08
N HIS A 452 32.16 83.78 -5.20
CA HIS A 452 32.90 84.09 -6.41
C HIS A 452 32.19 85.09 -7.35
N SER A 453 30.97 85.54 -7.03
CA SER A 453 30.14 86.39 -7.90
C SER A 453 29.68 87.71 -7.27
N THR A 454 30.47 88.35 -6.43
CA THR A 454 30.31 89.80 -6.16
C THR A 454 31.61 90.38 -5.59
N ASN A 455 32.25 91.26 -6.34
CA ASN A 455 33.36 92.08 -5.88
C ASN A 455 32.95 93.55 -5.95
N ASN A 456 32.59 94.15 -4.81
CA ASN A 456 33.27 95.33 -4.25
C ASN A 456 32.48 96.02 -3.12
N ASN A 457 33.26 96.37 -2.09
CA ASN A 457 33.13 97.46 -1.11
C ASN A 457 32.14 97.36 0.07
N PHE A 458 32.68 96.82 1.17
CA PHE A 458 32.81 97.46 2.50
C PHE A 458 31.83 98.59 2.87
N ASN A 459 30.90 98.34 3.82
CA ASN A 459 30.97 99.00 5.13
C ASN A 459 30.08 98.37 6.22
N ARG A 460 30.50 98.68 7.44
CA ARG A 460 30.15 98.23 8.80
C ARG A 460 28.67 98.44 9.21
N GLY A 461 28.07 97.46 9.90
CA GLY A 461 26.77 97.65 10.58
C GLY A 461 26.30 96.43 11.37
N THR A 462 26.14 96.61 12.68
CA THR A 462 25.29 95.88 13.65
C THR A 462 24.68 94.54 13.23
N ARG A 463 25.02 93.49 13.98
CA ARG A 463 24.45 92.14 13.90
C ARG A 463 23.00 92.14 14.44
N THR A 464 22.06 92.66 13.65
CA THR A 464 20.63 92.44 13.84
C THR A 464 20.25 91.12 13.19
N ARG A 465 19.68 90.23 14.00
CA ARG A 465 19.32 88.85 13.65
C ARG A 465 17.96 88.86 12.96
N THR A 466 17.88 89.13 11.66
CA THR A 466 16.56 89.19 10.97
C THR A 466 16.59 88.70 9.51
N THR A 467 15.57 87.91 9.16
CA THR A 467 15.13 87.40 7.83
C THR A 467 16.05 86.46 7.05
N ASP A 468 17.37 86.66 7.00
CA ASP A 468 18.26 85.85 6.17
C ASP A 468 18.63 84.50 6.81
N ASP A 469 18.76 84.44 8.14
CA ASP A 469 18.94 83.17 8.87
C ASP A 469 17.72 82.24 8.74
N ILE A 470 16.50 82.81 8.66
CA ILE A 470 15.25 82.07 8.48
C ILE A 470 15.16 81.50 7.05
N LYS A 471 15.63 82.25 6.04
CA LYS A 471 15.73 81.75 4.66
C LYS A 471 16.78 80.64 4.53
N LEU A 472 17.92 80.79 5.21
CA LEU A 472 18.98 79.78 5.22
C LEU A 472 18.52 78.50 5.91
N GLN A 473 17.83 78.60 7.05
CA GLN A 473 17.20 77.46 7.72
C GLN A 473 16.17 76.77 6.80
N ARG A 474 15.31 77.52 6.09
CA ARG A 474 14.35 76.93 5.13
C ARG A 474 15.02 76.18 3.97
N ILE A 475 16.11 76.71 3.41
CA ILE A 475 16.83 76.07 2.30
C ILE A 475 17.54 74.80 2.79
N THR A 476 18.18 74.87 3.94
CA THR A 476 18.91 73.74 4.52
C THR A 476 17.96 72.59 4.88
N THR A 477 16.80 72.89 5.45
CA THR A 477 15.76 71.88 5.75
C THR A 477 15.18 71.27 4.48
N ARG A 478 14.98 72.05 3.40
CA ARG A 478 14.52 71.52 2.11
C ARG A 478 15.55 70.59 1.47
N ILE A 479 16.83 70.96 1.48
CA ILE A 479 17.91 70.10 0.97
C ILE A 479 18.02 68.82 1.81
N TYR A 480 17.92 68.92 3.14
CA TYR A 480 17.89 67.76 4.03
C TYR A 480 16.73 66.81 3.72
N LEU A 481 15.52 67.34 3.52
CA LEU A 481 14.34 66.53 3.18
C LEU A 481 14.47 65.85 1.82
N VAL A 482 15.06 66.51 0.83
CA VAL A 482 15.31 65.92 -0.51
C VAL A 482 16.39 64.83 -0.43
N LEU A 483 17.46 65.05 0.32
CA LEU A 483 18.50 64.04 0.54
C LEU A 483 17.97 62.84 1.34
N LEU A 484 17.14 63.07 2.35
CA LEU A 484 16.47 62.02 3.09
C LEU A 484 15.53 61.22 2.17
N ALA A 485 14.68 61.89 1.40
CA ALA A 485 13.77 61.23 0.47
C ALA A 485 14.52 60.41 -0.60
N SER A 486 15.59 60.95 -1.18
CA SER A 486 16.40 60.23 -2.16
C SER A 486 17.13 59.03 -1.55
N SER A 487 17.69 59.16 -0.35
CA SER A 487 18.35 58.03 0.34
C SER A 487 17.39 56.89 0.68
N VAL A 488 16.17 57.22 1.11
CA VAL A 488 15.10 56.25 1.34
C VAL A 488 14.68 55.60 0.02
N CYS A 489 14.51 56.38 -1.06
CA CYS A 489 14.21 55.82 -2.39
C CYS A 489 15.31 54.87 -2.90
N ILE A 490 16.59 55.21 -2.71
CA ILE A 490 17.71 54.35 -3.12
C ILE A 490 17.73 53.06 -2.30
N PHE A 491 17.50 53.13 -0.99
CA PHE A 491 17.41 51.94 -0.14
C PHE A 491 16.23 51.05 -0.51
N LEU A 492 15.07 51.65 -0.83
CA LEU A 492 13.89 50.94 -1.33
C LEU A 492 14.16 50.26 -2.68
N LEU A 493 14.84 50.95 -3.60
CA LEU A 493 15.24 50.37 -4.89
C LEU A 493 16.22 49.20 -4.70
N TYR A 494 17.22 49.36 -3.83
CA TYR A 494 18.19 48.31 -3.52
C TYR A 494 17.51 47.06 -2.94
N LYS A 495 16.56 47.24 -2.00
CA LYS A 495 15.79 46.12 -1.45
C LYS A 495 14.77 45.53 -2.42
N SER A 496 14.26 46.31 -3.36
CA SER A 496 13.39 45.81 -4.43
C SER A 496 14.13 44.99 -5.48
N LEU A 497 15.45 45.14 -5.59
CA LEU A 497 16.31 44.39 -6.50
C LEU A 497 16.85 43.08 -5.88
N ASP A 498 16.55 42.83 -4.60
CA ASP A 498 16.91 41.59 -3.92
C ASP A 498 16.04 40.45 -4.49
N VAL A 499 16.66 39.54 -5.24
CA VAL A 499 15.94 38.45 -5.91
C VAL A 499 15.55 37.42 -4.85
N GLN A 500 14.28 37.42 -4.49
CA GLN A 500 13.72 36.39 -3.62
C GLN A 500 13.29 35.19 -4.45
N THR A 501 13.83 34.02 -4.14
CA THR A 501 13.30 32.74 -4.61
C THR A 501 12.03 32.46 -3.82
N THR A 502 10.87 32.57 -4.47
CA THR A 502 9.58 32.26 -3.83
C THR A 502 9.11 30.89 -4.27
N ASN A 503 8.90 29.99 -3.31
CA ASN A 503 8.27 28.70 -3.57
C ASN A 503 6.78 28.94 -3.86
N ILE A 504 6.35 28.71 -5.10
CA ILE A 504 4.95 28.82 -5.49
C ILE A 504 4.29 27.47 -5.30
N ILE A 505 3.45 27.34 -4.28
CA ILE A 505 2.70 26.12 -3.99
C ILE A 505 1.41 26.13 -4.82
N VAL A 506 1.31 25.24 -5.80
CA VAL A 506 0.08 25.02 -6.56
C VAL A 506 -0.66 23.83 -5.95
N SER A 507 -1.70 24.11 -5.17
CA SER A 507 -2.50 23.05 -4.54
C SER A 507 -3.38 22.33 -5.56
N LYS A 508 -3.25 21.00 -5.66
CA LYS A 508 -4.05 20.11 -6.53
C LYS A 508 -4.10 20.57 -8.01
N PRO A 509 -2.95 20.59 -8.71
CA PRO A 509 -2.90 21.02 -10.11
C PRO A 509 -3.75 20.10 -11.01
N SER A 510 -4.38 20.66 -12.03
CA SER A 510 -4.99 19.85 -13.09
C SER A 510 -3.90 19.20 -13.97
N LEU A 511 -4.23 18.11 -14.68
CA LEU A 511 -3.27 17.47 -15.59
C LEU A 511 -2.70 18.44 -16.64
N ILE A 512 -3.51 19.39 -17.10
CA ILE A 512 -3.09 20.40 -18.07
C ILE A 512 -2.09 21.38 -17.42
N ALA A 513 -2.41 21.88 -16.22
CA ALA A 513 -1.52 22.77 -15.48
C ALA A 513 -0.19 22.10 -15.14
N TYR A 514 -0.21 20.83 -14.71
CA TYR A 514 0.99 20.04 -14.47
C TYR A 514 1.86 19.93 -15.73
N LYS A 515 1.28 19.57 -16.88
CA LYS A 515 2.03 19.47 -18.14
C LYS A 515 2.68 20.80 -18.55
N GLN A 516 1.97 21.91 -18.40
CA GLN A 516 2.50 23.24 -18.69
C GLN A 516 3.66 23.63 -17.75
N LEU A 517 3.51 23.34 -16.45
CA LEU A 517 4.57 23.57 -15.47
C LEU A 517 5.78 22.68 -15.73
N GLN A 518 5.56 21.42 -16.14
CA GLN A 518 6.63 20.49 -16.48
C GLN A 518 7.42 20.98 -17.71
N GLU A 519 6.75 21.54 -18.72
CA GLU A 519 7.43 22.13 -19.89
C GLU A 519 8.22 23.40 -19.53
N THR A 520 7.70 24.22 -18.62
CA THR A 520 8.28 25.55 -18.33
C THR A 520 9.33 25.53 -17.21
N HIS A 521 9.22 24.57 -16.28
CA HIS A 521 9.98 24.53 -15.03
C HIS A 521 10.50 23.13 -14.69
N SER A 522 10.79 22.29 -15.69
CA SER A 522 11.27 20.91 -15.51
C SER A 522 12.42 20.74 -14.50
N ASP A 523 13.38 21.66 -14.51
CA ASP A 523 14.58 21.59 -13.65
C ASP A 523 14.32 21.88 -12.17
N SER A 524 13.19 22.51 -11.82
CA SER A 524 12.88 22.97 -10.46
C SER A 524 11.49 22.56 -9.97
N LEU A 525 10.74 21.80 -10.76
CA LEU A 525 9.38 21.37 -10.42
C LEU A 525 9.43 20.13 -9.52
N GLU A 526 9.08 20.31 -8.25
CA GLU A 526 8.83 19.20 -7.33
C GLU A 526 7.32 18.98 -7.16
N CYS A 527 6.87 17.76 -7.43
CA CYS A 527 5.47 17.36 -7.31
C CYS A 527 5.34 16.16 -6.39
N SER A 528 5.09 16.40 -5.10
CA SER A 528 4.79 15.33 -4.16
C SER A 528 3.37 14.80 -4.40
N CYS A 529 3.22 13.48 -4.45
CA CYS A 529 1.90 12.85 -4.54
C CYS A 529 1.20 12.90 -3.19
N SER A 530 -0.10 13.20 -3.19
CA SER A 530 -0.91 13.13 -1.96
C SER A 530 -1.16 11.70 -1.50
N ASN A 531 -1.16 10.75 -2.43
CA ASN A 531 -1.26 9.33 -2.16
C ASN A 531 0.05 8.67 -2.62
N ILE A 532 0.73 7.98 -1.71
CA ILE A 532 1.98 7.26 -2.01
C ILE A 532 1.73 6.02 -2.87
N ALA A 533 0.50 5.51 -2.84
CA ALA A 533 0.07 4.29 -3.53
C ALA A 533 -1.26 4.54 -4.27
N VAL A 534 -1.31 4.16 -5.54
CA VAL A 534 -2.52 4.25 -6.38
C VAL A 534 -2.86 2.87 -6.93
N PRO A 535 -4.03 2.29 -6.61
CA PRO A 535 -4.46 1.00 -7.16
C PRO A 535 -4.50 0.99 -8.69
N PHE A 536 -4.01 -0.07 -9.33
CA PHE A 536 -3.99 -0.21 -10.79
C PHE A 536 -5.38 -0.13 -11.41
N GLU A 537 -6.43 -0.59 -10.71
CA GLU A 537 -7.82 -0.50 -11.17
C GLU A 537 -8.28 0.95 -11.48
N LYS A 538 -7.61 1.96 -10.90
CA LYS A 538 -7.94 3.37 -11.16
C LYS A 538 -7.49 3.88 -12.53
N PHE A 539 -6.53 3.22 -13.17
CA PHE A 539 -5.93 3.72 -14.41
C PHE A 539 -5.57 2.65 -15.45
N VAL A 540 -5.76 1.36 -15.16
CA VAL A 540 -5.60 0.24 -16.09
C VAL A 540 -6.95 -0.43 -16.32
N THR A 541 -7.32 -0.66 -17.58
CA THR A 541 -8.55 -1.37 -17.96
C THR A 541 -8.21 -2.63 -18.78
N TRP A 542 -8.89 -3.73 -18.48
CA TRP A 542 -8.69 -5.03 -19.13
C TRP A 542 -9.95 -5.48 -19.86
N SER A 543 -9.80 -6.07 -21.05
CA SER A 543 -10.90 -6.65 -21.83
C SER A 543 -10.48 -8.00 -22.44
N PRO A 544 -10.30 -9.05 -21.62
CA PRO A 544 -9.84 -10.34 -22.09
C PRO A 544 -10.87 -10.97 -23.05
N ARG A 545 -10.37 -11.67 -24.07
CA ARG A 545 -11.20 -12.47 -24.98
C ARG A 545 -10.80 -13.93 -24.84
N LEU A 546 -11.72 -14.74 -24.35
CA LEU A 546 -11.56 -16.19 -24.34
C LEU A 546 -11.69 -16.75 -25.76
N HIS A 547 -11.21 -17.97 -25.95
CA HIS A 547 -11.36 -18.68 -27.21
C HIS A 547 -12.85 -18.80 -27.59
N GLN A 548 -13.17 -18.67 -28.89
CA GLN A 548 -14.55 -18.67 -29.42
C GLN A 548 -15.40 -19.89 -29.01
N LEU A 549 -14.73 -20.99 -28.67
CA LEU A 549 -15.35 -22.20 -28.13
C LEU A 549 -16.11 -21.93 -26.82
N CYS A 550 -15.59 -21.06 -25.96
CA CYS A 550 -16.18 -20.68 -24.69
C CYS A 550 -17.33 -19.67 -24.80
N SER A 551 -17.68 -19.27 -26.02
CA SER A 551 -18.85 -18.47 -26.35
C SER A 551 -19.74 -19.17 -27.39
N SER A 552 -19.51 -20.47 -27.64
CA SER A 552 -20.23 -21.25 -28.63
C SER A 552 -21.37 -22.06 -28.02
N ASP A 553 -22.27 -22.58 -28.87
CA ASP A 553 -23.36 -23.44 -28.42
C ASP A 553 -22.87 -24.75 -27.77
N PHE A 554 -21.64 -25.19 -28.08
CA PHE A 554 -21.05 -26.44 -27.59
C PHE A 554 -20.90 -26.52 -26.06
N ILE A 555 -20.92 -25.39 -25.37
CA ILE A 555 -20.80 -25.33 -23.91
C ILE A 555 -22.14 -25.08 -23.20
N THR A 556 -23.23 -24.94 -23.96
CA THR A 556 -24.55 -24.63 -23.40
C THR A 556 -25.24 -25.87 -22.84
N GLU A 557 -26.06 -25.71 -21.79
CA GLU A 557 -26.86 -26.81 -21.24
C GLU A 557 -27.85 -27.39 -22.28
N ASN A 558 -28.32 -26.57 -23.22
CA ASN A 558 -29.16 -27.05 -24.32
C ASN A 558 -28.42 -28.06 -25.21
N TRP A 559 -27.18 -27.76 -25.62
CA TRP A 559 -26.37 -28.70 -26.39
C TRP A 559 -26.02 -29.96 -25.60
N ILE A 560 -25.59 -29.78 -24.34
CA ILE A 560 -25.20 -30.90 -23.47
C ILE A 560 -26.39 -31.82 -23.19
N SER A 561 -27.58 -31.27 -22.95
CA SER A 561 -28.79 -32.06 -22.70
C SER A 561 -29.24 -32.84 -23.92
N LEU A 562 -29.17 -32.26 -25.13
CA LEU A 562 -29.45 -32.98 -26.39
C LEU A 562 -28.55 -34.21 -26.57
N LEU A 563 -27.27 -34.09 -26.20
CA LEU A 563 -26.30 -35.18 -26.27
C LEU A 563 -26.47 -36.20 -25.15
N SER A 564 -27.02 -35.79 -24.01
CA SER A 564 -27.31 -36.65 -22.86
C SER A 564 -28.64 -37.41 -23.00
N LEU A 565 -29.54 -36.95 -23.87
CA LEU A 565 -30.88 -37.48 -24.10
C LEU A 565 -30.95 -38.63 -25.12
N THR A 566 -29.84 -39.22 -25.55
CA THR A 566 -29.92 -40.41 -26.42
C THR A 566 -30.40 -41.64 -25.63
N GLN A 567 -31.73 -41.74 -25.49
CA GLN A 567 -32.54 -42.85 -24.97
C GLN A 567 -32.32 -44.21 -25.68
N LEU A 568 -31.33 -44.34 -26.56
CA LEU A 568 -31.16 -45.54 -27.39
C LEU A 568 -30.41 -46.69 -26.70
N THR A 569 -29.84 -46.50 -25.51
CA THR A 569 -29.07 -47.54 -24.81
C THR A 569 -29.92 -48.42 -23.89
N VAL A 570 -31.20 -48.09 -23.64
CA VAL A 570 -32.06 -48.85 -22.72
C VAL A 570 -32.68 -50.09 -23.39
N LEU A 571 -32.80 -50.14 -24.72
CA LEU A 571 -33.51 -51.23 -25.39
C LEU A 571 -32.63 -52.40 -25.86
N TYR A 572 -31.33 -52.19 -26.05
CA TYR A 572 -30.42 -53.25 -26.53
C TYR A 572 -29.01 -53.05 -26.00
N GLY A 573 -28.75 -53.44 -24.74
CA GLY A 573 -27.41 -53.74 -24.18
C GLY A 573 -26.22 -53.06 -24.86
N ALA A 574 -26.31 -51.75 -25.07
CA ALA A 574 -25.38 -51.03 -25.92
C ALA A 574 -24.11 -50.82 -25.09
N ARG A 575 -23.01 -51.31 -25.64
CA ARG A 575 -21.73 -51.42 -24.95
C ARG A 575 -21.29 -50.04 -24.49
N ILE A 576 -20.86 -49.95 -23.23
CA ILE A 576 -20.29 -48.77 -22.56
C ILE A 576 -18.93 -48.37 -23.19
N THR A 577 -18.59 -48.89 -24.38
CA THR A 577 -17.39 -48.61 -25.15
C THR A 577 -17.65 -47.65 -26.32
N GLU A 578 -18.90 -47.25 -26.57
CA GLU A 578 -19.26 -46.35 -27.66
C GLU A 578 -19.30 -44.89 -27.18
N TRP A 579 -18.79 -43.96 -28.01
CA TRP A 579 -18.75 -42.51 -27.75
C TRP A 579 -20.11 -41.94 -27.29
N ASP A 580 -21.21 -42.60 -27.66
CA ASP A 580 -22.56 -42.24 -27.25
C ASP A 580 -22.81 -42.23 -25.74
N GLY A 581 -22.04 -43.01 -24.95
CA GLY A 581 -22.11 -42.97 -23.49
C GLY A 581 -21.40 -41.78 -22.84
N PHE A 582 -20.44 -41.16 -23.53
CA PHE A 582 -19.53 -40.14 -22.98
C PHE A 582 -19.57 -38.78 -23.70
N LYS A 583 -20.28 -38.67 -24.83
CA LYS A 583 -20.36 -37.40 -25.58
C LYS A 583 -20.91 -36.25 -24.73
N GLY A 584 -22.01 -36.47 -23.99
CA GLY A 584 -22.57 -35.45 -23.11
C GLY A 584 -21.61 -35.04 -21.99
N THR A 585 -20.82 -35.98 -21.49
CA THR A 585 -19.86 -35.73 -20.40
C THR A 585 -18.63 -34.96 -20.92
N HIS A 586 -18.14 -35.24 -22.14
CA HIS A 586 -17.05 -34.48 -22.76
C HIS A 586 -17.42 -33.02 -23.03
N PHE A 587 -18.62 -32.73 -23.54
CA PHE A 587 -19.05 -31.34 -23.75
C PHE A 587 -19.35 -30.62 -22.42
N ARG A 588 -19.82 -31.35 -21.41
CA ARG A 588 -19.93 -30.82 -20.04
C ARG A 588 -18.56 -30.46 -19.47
N PHE A 589 -17.57 -31.35 -19.60
CA PHE A 589 -16.19 -31.07 -19.21
C PHE A 589 -15.63 -29.82 -19.92
N LEU A 590 -15.85 -29.71 -21.23
CA LEU A 590 -15.43 -28.54 -22.01
C LEU A 590 -16.10 -27.25 -21.52
N SER A 591 -17.41 -27.28 -21.25
CA SER A 591 -18.14 -26.13 -20.70
C SER A 591 -17.52 -25.66 -19.38
N THR A 592 -17.18 -26.61 -18.52
CA THR A 592 -16.60 -26.28 -17.23
C THR A 592 -15.16 -25.76 -17.34
N LEU A 593 -14.34 -26.28 -18.26
CA LEU A 593 -13.02 -25.70 -18.56
C LEU A 593 -13.13 -24.23 -18.97
N CYS A 594 -14.12 -23.90 -19.79
CA CYS A 594 -14.38 -22.52 -20.21
C CYS A 594 -14.79 -21.62 -19.03
N GLN A 595 -15.64 -22.11 -18.13
CA GLN A 595 -16.01 -21.39 -16.90
C GLN A 595 -14.80 -21.17 -15.99
N LEU A 596 -13.95 -22.19 -15.83
CA LEU A 596 -12.74 -22.12 -15.02
C LEU A 596 -11.74 -21.12 -15.59
N ALA A 597 -11.53 -21.13 -16.91
CA ALA A 597 -10.67 -20.17 -17.58
C ALA A 597 -11.17 -18.73 -17.39
N ASN A 598 -12.47 -18.50 -17.55
CA ASN A 598 -13.07 -17.18 -17.34
C ASN A 598 -12.87 -16.67 -15.92
N LYS A 599 -13.15 -17.53 -14.94
CA LYS A 599 -12.97 -17.20 -13.52
C LYS A 599 -11.50 -16.91 -13.21
N THR A 600 -10.59 -17.75 -13.67
CA THR A 600 -9.14 -17.58 -13.45
C THR A 600 -8.64 -16.23 -13.98
N VAL A 601 -9.04 -15.85 -15.19
CA VAL A 601 -8.67 -14.56 -15.78
C VAL A 601 -9.29 -13.39 -15.03
N THR A 602 -10.56 -13.50 -14.64
CA THR A 602 -11.26 -12.45 -13.89
C THR A 602 -10.64 -12.22 -12.51
N ASP A 603 -10.35 -13.30 -11.78
CA ASP A 603 -9.70 -13.26 -10.47
C ASP A 603 -8.30 -12.66 -10.57
N ALA A 604 -7.53 -12.98 -11.62
CA ALA A 604 -6.21 -12.41 -11.86
C ALA A 604 -6.28 -10.90 -12.15
N ILE A 605 -7.24 -10.46 -12.95
CA ILE A 605 -7.46 -9.03 -13.23
C ILE A 605 -7.84 -8.28 -11.95
N GLN A 606 -8.72 -8.84 -11.13
CA GLN A 606 -9.10 -8.23 -9.85
C GLN A 606 -7.91 -8.13 -8.89
N ARG A 607 -7.09 -9.18 -8.78
CA ARG A 607 -5.87 -9.19 -7.95
C ARG A 607 -4.85 -8.15 -8.43
N PHE A 608 -4.64 -8.03 -9.73
CA PHE A 608 -3.79 -6.99 -10.29
C PHE A 608 -4.38 -5.59 -10.01
N GLY A 609 -5.70 -5.43 -10.13
CA GLY A 609 -6.39 -4.16 -9.90
C GLY A 609 -6.22 -3.59 -8.49
N ILE A 610 -6.21 -4.45 -7.46
CA ILE A 610 -6.01 -4.03 -6.05
C ILE A 610 -4.55 -3.74 -5.70
N GLN A 611 -3.58 -4.26 -6.48
CA GLN A 611 -2.18 -3.89 -6.32
C GLN A 611 -2.01 -2.40 -6.63
N SER A 612 -1.12 -1.74 -5.91
CA SER A 612 -0.90 -0.31 -6.06
C SER A 612 0.42 0.00 -6.74
N PHE A 613 0.38 0.93 -7.68
CA PHE A 613 1.56 1.59 -8.21
C PHE A 613 2.08 2.60 -7.17
N ILE A 614 3.34 2.46 -6.77
CA ILE A 614 4.00 3.36 -5.84
C ILE A 614 4.54 4.55 -6.63
N THR A 615 4.07 5.74 -6.29
CA THR A 615 4.53 6.99 -6.92
C THR A 615 5.81 7.45 -6.24
N LEU A 616 6.88 7.64 -7.03
CA LEU A 616 8.22 8.10 -6.60
C LEU A 616 8.24 9.60 -6.31
#